data_AF-R5FRB7-F1
#
_entry.id   AF-R5FRB7-F1
#
_cell.length_a   1.000
_cell.length_b   1.000
_cell.length_c   1.000
_cell.angle_alpha   90.00
_cell.angle_beta   90.00
_cell.angle_gamma   90.00
#
_symmetry.space_group_name_H-M   'P 1'
#
loop_
_entity.id
_entity.type
_entity.pdbx_description
1 polymer ?
#
loop_
_entity_poly.entity_id
_entity_poly.type
_entity_poly.pdbx_seq_one_letter_code
_entity_poly.pdbx_strand_id
1 'polypeptide(L)'
;MAQVKMLRCKKCGYKTHIYEGRGFMGQHIVEVSCPDCHTLQPLVVGGVIGDSAPSFRSIVGRLCLRCGSDRIQLWDGHSCPQCGGEMEPTGVSDFWT
;
A
#
# COMPACT_ATOMS: atom_id res chain seq x y z
N MET A 1 9.49 -12.70 6.98
CA MET A 1 8.30 -12.56 7.84
C MET A 1 7.59 -11.31 7.40
N ALA A 2 6.27 -11.38 7.23
CA ALA A 2 5.48 -10.22 6.85
C ALA A 2 5.10 -9.41 8.09
N GLN A 3 5.11 -8.09 7.98
CA GLN A 3 4.87 -7.14 9.06
C GLN A 3 3.92 -6.05 8.60
N VAL A 4 3.12 -5.55 9.52
CA VAL A 4 2.34 -4.33 9.32
C VAL A 4 2.93 -3.23 10.20
N LYS A 5 3.20 -2.06 9.62
CA LYS A 5 3.71 -0.89 10.34
C LYS A 5 2.71 0.24 10.23
N MET A 6 2.50 0.96 11.33
CA MET A 6 1.72 2.20 11.30
C MET A 6 2.66 3.37 11.00
N LEU A 7 2.31 4.17 10.01
CA LEU A 7 2.98 5.41 9.67
C LEU A 7 2.08 6.60 9.96
N ARG A 8 2.71 7.73 10.27
CA ARG A 8 2.05 9.02 10.48
C ARG A 8 2.79 10.12 9.71
N CYS A 9 2.04 10.95 9.00
CA CYS A 9 2.58 12.17 8.41
C CYS A 9 2.89 13.21 9.50
N LYS A 10 4.11 13.76 9.48
CA LYS A 10 4.52 14.84 10.41
C LYS A 10 3.72 16.13 10.22
N LYS A 11 3.31 16.43 8.98
CA LYS A 11 2.71 17.72 8.61
C LYS A 11 1.21 17.79 8.89
N CYS A 12 0.43 16.83 8.39
CA CYS A 12 -1.04 16.84 8.55
C CYS A 12 -1.57 15.81 9.55
N GLY A 13 -0.72 14.92 10.06
CA GLY A 13 -1.12 13.87 11.01
C GLY A 13 -1.85 12.68 10.39
N TYR A 14 -1.97 12.60 9.06
CA TYR A 14 -2.53 11.43 8.36
C TYR A 14 -1.83 10.14 8.81
N LYS A 15 -2.61 9.11 9.15
CA LYS A 15 -2.10 7.81 9.59
C LYS A 15 -2.52 6.73 8.58
N THR A 16 -1.64 5.77 8.35
CA THR A 16 -1.95 4.59 7.56
C THR A 16 -1.16 3.39 8.07
N HIS A 17 -1.63 2.19 7.74
CA HIS A 17 -0.84 0.98 7.84
C HIS A 17 -0.17 0.72 6.49
N ILE A 18 1.06 0.21 6.53
CA ILE A 18 1.78 -0.31 5.38
C ILE A 18 2.21 -1.75 5.68
N TYR A 19 2.31 -2.56 4.66
CA TYR A 19 2.63 -3.97 4.78
C TYR A 19 3.98 -4.24 4.12
N GLU A 20 4.89 -4.87 4.87
CA GLU A 20 6.19 -5.27 4.38
C GLU A 20 6.34 -6.79 4.40
N GLY A 21 7.05 -7.33 3.42
CA GLY A 21 7.37 -8.74 3.33
C GLY A 21 6.46 -9.52 2.36
N ARG A 22 6.53 -10.84 2.46
CA ARG A 22 5.79 -11.77 1.60
C ARG A 22 4.95 -12.70 2.45
N GLY A 23 3.72 -12.93 2.02
CA GLY A 23 2.84 -13.96 2.56
C GLY A 23 3.32 -15.36 2.20
N PHE A 24 2.72 -16.35 2.85
CA PHE A 24 3.11 -17.76 2.73
C PHE A 24 3.08 -18.30 1.29
N MET A 25 2.14 -17.82 0.46
CA MET A 25 2.00 -18.24 -0.94
C MET A 25 2.73 -17.30 -1.92
N GLY A 26 3.71 -16.53 -1.44
CA GLY A 26 4.57 -15.67 -2.26
C GLY A 26 3.94 -14.34 -2.69
N GLN A 27 2.69 -14.07 -2.31
CA GLN A 27 2.07 -12.77 -2.52
C GLN A 27 2.73 -11.70 -1.64
N HIS A 28 2.78 -10.46 -2.11
CA HIS A 28 3.20 -9.31 -1.33
C HIS A 28 2.19 -8.20 -1.50
N ILE A 29 2.20 -7.25 -0.57
CA ILE A 29 1.38 -6.04 -0.68
C ILE A 29 2.27 -4.93 -1.20
N VAL A 30 1.71 -4.15 -2.13
CA VAL A 30 2.29 -2.90 -2.62
C VAL A 30 1.32 -1.77 -2.36
N GLU A 31 1.87 -0.68 -1.87
CA GLU A 31 1.13 0.48 -1.43
C GLU A 31 1.05 1.42 -2.62
N VAL A 32 -0.17 1.79 -2.97
CA VAL A 32 -0.43 2.73 -4.06
C VAL A 32 -1.07 3.99 -3.52
N SER A 33 -0.59 5.13 -3.99
CA SER A 33 -1.20 6.43 -3.74
C SER A 33 -2.27 6.69 -4.79
N CYS A 34 -3.46 7.13 -4.34
CA CYS A 34 -4.49 7.63 -5.24
C CYS A 34 -4.53 9.15 -5.18
N PRO A 35 -4.24 9.86 -6.28
CA PRO A 35 -4.28 11.32 -6.31
C PRO A 35 -5.70 11.89 -6.20
N ASP A 36 -6.74 11.10 -6.47
CA ASP A 36 -8.13 11.58 -6.54
C ASP A 36 -8.82 11.61 -5.18
N CYS A 37 -8.56 10.59 -4.35
CA CYS A 37 -9.09 10.53 -2.99
C CYS A 37 -8.01 10.71 -1.92
N HIS A 38 -6.78 11.03 -2.33
CA HIS A 38 -5.65 11.34 -1.46
C HIS A 38 -5.36 10.25 -0.41
N THR A 39 -5.48 8.98 -0.77
CA THR A 39 -5.24 7.86 0.15
C THR A 39 -4.18 6.91 -0.33
N LEU A 40 -3.48 6.30 0.63
CA LEU A 40 -2.71 5.08 0.40
C LEU A 40 -3.62 3.87 0.47
N GLN A 41 -3.46 2.94 -0.47
CA GLN A 41 -4.24 1.70 -0.55
C GLN A 41 -3.28 0.52 -0.69
N PRO A 42 -3.49 -0.57 0.08
CA PRO A 42 -2.72 -1.80 -0.09
C PRO A 42 -3.29 -2.61 -1.25
N LEU A 43 -2.44 -2.99 -2.21
CA LEU A 43 -2.80 -3.93 -3.28
C LEU A 43 -1.99 -5.21 -3.16
N VAL A 44 -2.68 -6.34 -3.16
CA VAL A 44 -2.03 -7.67 -3.17
C VAL A 44 -1.55 -7.97 -4.59
N VAL A 45 -0.27 -8.31 -4.71
CA VAL A 45 0.40 -8.61 -5.97
C VAL A 45 1.25 -9.89 -5.87
N GLY A 46 1.28 -10.66 -6.95
CA GLY A 46 2.12 -11.84 -7.11
C GLY A 46 1.64 -13.07 -6.34
N GLY A 47 2.58 -14.01 -6.14
CA GLY A 47 2.29 -15.31 -5.55
C GLY A 47 1.35 -16.17 -6.40
N VAL A 48 0.82 -17.22 -5.78
CA VAL A 48 -0.12 -18.17 -6.42
C VAL A 48 -1.37 -17.46 -6.99
N ILE A 49 -1.79 -16.33 -6.37
CA ILE A 49 -2.89 -15.52 -6.88
C ILE A 49 -2.52 -14.86 -8.22
N GLY A 50 -1.31 -14.30 -8.35
CA GLY A 50 -0.83 -13.75 -9.62
C GLY A 50 -0.67 -14.79 -10.73
N ASP A 51 -0.39 -16.04 -10.35
CA ASP A 51 -0.30 -17.16 -11.30
C ASP A 51 -1.69 -17.59 -11.79
N SER A 52 -2.67 -17.62 -10.88
CA SER A 52 -4.04 -18.04 -11.18
C SER A 52 -4.90 -16.92 -11.79
N ALA A 53 -4.62 -15.66 -11.43
CA ALA A 53 -5.33 -14.47 -11.87
C ALA A 53 -4.31 -13.41 -12.35
N PRO A 54 -4.06 -13.29 -13.67
CA PRO A 54 -3.03 -12.40 -14.22
C PRO A 54 -3.19 -10.92 -13.82
N SER A 55 -4.41 -10.47 -13.51
CA SER A 55 -4.70 -9.12 -12.99
C SER A 55 -4.10 -8.84 -11.61
N PHE A 56 -3.55 -9.84 -10.91
CA PHE A 56 -2.83 -9.67 -9.65
C PHE A 56 -1.31 -9.74 -9.82
N ARG A 57 -0.78 -9.79 -11.06
CA ARG A 57 0.67 -9.80 -11.29
C ARG A 57 1.33 -8.45 -11.12
N SER A 58 0.58 -7.36 -11.26
CA SER A 58 1.09 -6.00 -11.10
C SER A 58 -0.03 -5.03 -10.70
N ILE A 59 0.34 -3.78 -10.48
CA ILE A 59 -0.63 -2.69 -10.25
C ILE A 59 -1.30 -2.19 -11.54
N VAL A 60 -0.83 -2.61 -12.72
CA VAL A 60 -1.35 -2.12 -14.01
C VAL A 60 -2.80 -2.55 -14.19
N GLY A 61 -3.67 -1.59 -14.52
CA GLY A 61 -5.11 -1.81 -14.69
C GLY A 61 -5.87 -2.03 -13.38
N ARG A 62 -5.23 -1.80 -12.22
CA ARG A 62 -5.89 -1.84 -10.92
C ARG A 62 -6.55 -0.49 -10.62
N LEU A 63 -7.69 -0.55 -9.95
CA LEU A 63 -8.42 0.64 -9.52
C LEU A 63 -8.16 0.90 -8.04
N CYS A 64 -8.28 2.16 -7.65
CA CYS A 64 -8.32 2.57 -6.26
C CYS A 64 -9.45 1.85 -5.54
N LEU A 65 -9.14 1.11 -4.47
CA LEU A 65 -10.13 0.37 -3.68
C LEU A 65 -11.12 1.30 -2.95
N ARG A 66 -10.79 2.59 -2.81
CA ARG A 66 -11.66 3.58 -2.16
C ARG A 66 -12.59 4.31 -3.12
N CYS A 67 -12.09 4.79 -4.25
CA CYS A 67 -12.84 5.68 -5.15
C CYS A 67 -13.02 5.16 -6.58
N GLY A 68 -12.44 4.01 -6.94
CA GLY A 68 -12.53 3.44 -8.28
C GLY A 68 -11.67 4.13 -9.34
N SER A 69 -10.89 5.15 -8.98
CA SER A 69 -9.96 5.80 -9.90
C SER A 69 -8.91 4.83 -10.45
N ASP A 70 -8.61 4.93 -11.75
CA ASP A 70 -7.53 4.21 -12.43
C ASP A 70 -6.18 4.96 -12.37
N ARG A 71 -6.15 6.16 -11.79
CA ARG A 71 -4.96 7.03 -11.68
C ARG A 71 -4.07 6.72 -10.50
N ILE A 72 -4.15 5.51 -9.96
CA ILE A 72 -3.29 5.09 -8.85
C ILE A 72 -1.83 5.01 -9.28
N GLN A 73 -0.92 5.29 -8.35
CA GLN A 73 0.52 5.29 -8.58
C GLN A 73 1.22 4.51 -7.48
N LEU A 74 2.33 3.84 -7.81
CA LEU A 74 3.17 3.20 -6.80
C LEU A 74 3.63 4.27 -5.82
N TRP A 75 3.46 4.00 -4.53
CA TRP A 75 3.90 4.90 -3.50
C TRP A 75 5.42 4.82 -3.31
N ASP A 76 6.05 5.95 -3.04
CA ASP A 76 7.50 6.08 -2.85
C ASP A 76 8.00 5.57 -1.48
N GLY A 77 7.08 5.17 -0.59
CA GLY A 77 7.39 4.64 0.73
C GLY A 77 7.47 5.69 1.84
N HIS A 78 7.34 6.98 1.53
CA HIS A 78 7.50 8.05 2.53
C HIS A 78 6.63 9.30 2.34
N SER A 79 6.01 9.55 1.19
CA SER A 79 5.28 10.79 0.94
C SER A 79 3.79 10.72 1.29
N CYS A 80 3.29 11.69 2.04
CA CYS A 80 1.89 11.73 2.44
C CYS A 80 0.96 12.05 1.26
N PRO A 81 -0.06 11.22 0.98
CA PRO A 81 -0.98 11.43 -0.14
C PRO A 81 -1.90 12.65 0.04
N GLN A 82 -2.05 13.15 1.28
CA GLN A 82 -2.93 14.27 1.64
C GLN A 82 -2.25 15.64 1.52
N CYS A 83 -0.94 15.72 1.77
CA CYS A 83 -0.26 17.03 1.89
C CYS A 83 1.16 17.08 1.33
N GLY A 84 1.67 15.97 0.78
CA GLY A 84 3.04 15.83 0.28
C GLY A 84 4.14 15.85 1.35
N GLY A 85 3.78 15.88 2.65
CA GLY A 85 4.75 15.84 3.74
C GLY A 85 5.31 14.45 3.99
N GLU A 86 6.43 14.37 4.71
CA GLU A 86 7.08 13.11 5.08
C GLU A 86 6.23 12.28 6.06
N MET A 87 6.22 10.96 5.86
CA MET A 87 5.61 9.95 6.72
C MET A 87 6.68 9.20 7.50
N GLU A 88 6.45 9.02 8.80
CA GLU A 88 7.35 8.26 9.67
C GLU A 88 6.63 7.10 10.36
N PRO A 89 7.34 6.00 10.64
CA PRO A 89 6.84 4.95 11.51
C PRO A 89 6.49 5.49 12.89
N THR A 90 5.34 5.10 13.43
CA THR A 90 4.94 5.48 14.79
C THR A 90 5.57 4.61 15.88
N GLY A 91 6.39 3.62 15.50
CA GLY A 91 6.91 2.58 16.38
C GLY A 91 5.92 1.45 16.66
N VAL A 92 4.69 1.53 16.15
CA VAL A 92 3.71 0.44 16.21
C VAL A 92 3.91 -0.47 15.01
N SER A 93 4.27 -1.72 15.27
CA SER A 93 4.40 -2.76 14.26
C SER A 93 3.84 -4.08 14.78
N ASP A 94 3.07 -4.77 13.96
CA ASP A 94 2.52 -6.10 14.26
C ASP A 94 2.97 -7.12 13.20
N PHE A 95 2.89 -8.39 13.55
CA PHE A 95 3.10 -9.47 12.59
C PHE A 95 1.90 -9.61 11.66
N TRP A 96 2.18 -9.78 10.38
CA TRP A 96 1.19 -10.10 9.36
C TRP A 96 1.50 -11.48 8.80
N THR A 97 0.61 -12.45 9.02
CA THR A 97 0.69 -13.83 8.52
C THR A 97 -0.63 -14.24 7.92
#